data_AF-A0A316G5Z7-F1
#
_entry.id   AF-A0A316G5Z7-F1
#
_cell.length_a   1.000
_cell.length_b   1.000
_cell.length_c   1.000
_cell.angle_alpha   90.00
_cell.angle_beta   90.00
_cell.angle_gamma   90.00
#
_symmetry.space_group_name_H-M   'P 1'
#
loop_
_entity.id
_entity.type
_entity.pdbx_description
1 polymer ?
#
loop_
_entity_poly.entity_id
_entity_poly.type
_entity_poly.pdbx_seq_one_letter_code
_entity_poly.pdbx_strand_id
1 'polypeptide(L)'
;MKNHIFGLVAIIVFTTQVAPLILGADLRAEAQALARALGSDEDDDQEEGLPAFVGRAFRIGPAAGQTVGEFERSRNWAVAIERVQRGGELLEAPPEFMLEEDDVAFVRGRRNAVIAVQDRMGDEVPVPQGTSFSLSTRDVILMRKQVFGHRIRDLRKMAGPDLQRGVFISRVRRMGQSIPSLSGTVLQQGDIVTLYGPEEALARAAGELGNLLPPGDKTDFIFLGLGVVLGLLIGHAYLTIGAVELTLGSGGGTPISGLFFGWRNMRHPVMETCHQQPRNSPRTSGSPCSSRQLDWALARMPSTSSCNMA
;
A
#
# COMPACT_ATOMS: atom_id res chain seq x y z
N MET A 1 17.02 7.44 41.31
CA MET A 1 17.35 6.38 40.33
C MET A 1 16.52 5.09 40.44
N LYS A 2 15.83 4.79 41.55
CA LYS A 2 15.11 3.50 41.75
C LYS A 2 13.64 3.44 41.27
N ASN A 3 12.92 4.57 41.14
CA ASN A 3 11.48 4.53 40.79
C ASN A 3 11.19 4.34 39.28
N HIS A 4 12.06 4.80 38.40
CA HIS A 4 11.79 4.76 36.94
C HIS A 4 11.90 3.33 36.37
N ILE A 5 12.80 2.51 36.94
CA ILE A 5 12.93 1.09 36.58
C ILE A 5 11.67 0.34 37.03
N PHE A 6 11.17 0.63 38.24
CA PHE A 6 9.96 -0.03 38.74
C PHE A 6 8.72 0.33 37.89
N GLY A 7 8.59 1.59 37.48
CA GLY A 7 7.52 2.01 36.56
C GLY A 7 7.62 1.33 35.19
N LEU A 8 8.81 1.23 34.61
CA LEU A 8 9.03 0.58 33.31
C LEU A 8 8.81 -0.94 33.39
N VAL A 9 9.24 -1.59 34.46
CA VAL A 9 9.00 -3.02 34.66
C VAL A 9 7.50 -3.27 34.89
N ALA A 10 6.83 -2.44 35.69
CA ALA A 10 5.40 -2.57 35.94
C ALA A 10 4.57 -2.41 34.65
N ILE A 11 4.90 -1.44 33.78
CA ILE A 11 4.15 -1.26 32.54
C ILE A 11 4.37 -2.42 31.57
N ILE A 12 5.59 -2.96 31.47
CA ILE A 12 5.88 -4.13 30.60
C ILE A 12 5.15 -5.37 31.12
N VAL A 13 5.22 -5.66 32.42
CA VAL A 13 4.52 -6.82 33.01
C VAL A 13 3.01 -6.66 32.87
N PHE A 14 2.49 -5.45 33.07
CA PHE A 14 1.07 -5.18 32.89
C PHE A 14 0.63 -5.40 31.43
N THR A 15 1.35 -4.87 30.44
CA THR A 15 0.94 -5.00 29.03
C THR A 15 1.17 -6.40 28.45
N THR A 16 2.18 -7.14 28.92
CA THR A 16 2.52 -8.46 28.38
C THR A 16 1.86 -9.63 29.11
N GLN A 17 1.54 -9.50 30.41
CA GLN A 17 0.98 -10.60 31.20
C GLN A 17 -0.41 -10.30 31.71
N VAL A 18 -0.62 -9.11 32.31
CA VAL A 18 -1.89 -8.79 32.96
C VAL A 18 -2.98 -8.44 31.95
N ALA A 19 -2.66 -7.64 30.92
CA ALA A 19 -3.62 -7.22 29.92
C ALA A 19 -4.17 -8.40 29.07
N PRO A 20 -3.35 -9.34 28.56
CA PRO A 20 -3.88 -10.51 27.84
C PRO A 20 -4.76 -11.39 28.73
N LEU A 21 -4.39 -11.53 30.01
CA LEU A 21 -5.17 -12.28 30.99
C LEU A 21 -6.55 -11.64 31.25
N ILE A 22 -6.62 -10.31 31.34
CA ILE A 22 -7.87 -9.55 31.50
C ILE A 22 -8.75 -9.67 30.25
N LEU A 23 -8.15 -9.63 29.05
CA LEU A 23 -8.88 -9.81 27.79
C LEU A 23 -9.35 -11.26 27.57
N GLY A 24 -8.79 -12.24 28.29
CA GLY A 24 -9.11 -13.66 28.11
C GLY A 24 -8.75 -14.20 26.72
N ALA A 25 -7.88 -13.49 25.99
CA ALA A 25 -7.55 -13.75 24.60
C ALA A 25 -6.10 -14.24 24.48
N ASP A 26 -5.92 -15.39 23.83
CA ASP A 26 -4.60 -15.81 23.35
C ASP A 26 -4.34 -15.10 22.03
N LEU A 27 -3.57 -14.01 22.10
CA LEU A 27 -3.24 -13.16 20.96
C LEU A 27 -2.60 -13.96 19.81
N ARG A 28 -1.84 -15.01 20.12
CA ARG A 28 -1.20 -15.84 19.08
C ARG A 28 -2.23 -16.74 18.41
N ALA A 29 -3.11 -17.38 19.20
CA ALA A 29 -4.18 -18.21 18.65
C ALA A 29 -5.17 -17.39 17.80
N GLU A 30 -5.54 -16.19 18.25
CA GLU A 30 -6.42 -15.28 17.49
C GLU A 30 -5.75 -14.77 16.21
N ALA A 31 -4.47 -14.40 16.26
CA ALA A 31 -3.71 -14.01 15.08
C ALA A 31 -3.67 -15.13 14.04
N GLN A 32 -3.40 -16.37 14.45
CA GLN A 32 -3.42 -17.53 13.56
C GLN A 32 -4.82 -17.83 13.02
N ALA A 33 -5.86 -17.72 13.85
CA ALA A 33 -7.25 -17.91 13.40
C ALA A 33 -7.64 -16.85 12.36
N LEU A 34 -7.22 -15.60 12.56
CA LEU A 34 -7.43 -14.51 11.61
C LEU A 34 -6.64 -14.75 10.31
N ALA A 35 -5.38 -15.16 10.39
CA ALA A 35 -4.56 -15.47 9.23
C ALA A 35 -5.22 -16.56 8.36
N ARG A 36 -5.70 -17.65 8.97
CA ARG A 36 -6.47 -18.69 8.27
C ARG A 36 -7.77 -18.16 7.66
N ALA A 37 -8.51 -17.33 8.39
CA ALA A 37 -9.74 -16.72 7.88
C ALA A 37 -9.49 -15.77 6.68
N LEU A 38 -8.32 -15.14 6.65
CA LEU A 38 -7.87 -14.29 5.54
C LEU A 38 -7.33 -15.11 4.36
N GLY A 39 -6.99 -16.39 4.57
CA GLY A 39 -6.54 -17.35 3.57
C GLY A 39 -5.05 -17.65 3.59
N SER A 40 -4.39 -17.55 4.76
CA SER A 40 -3.02 -18.07 4.96
C SER A 40 -3.06 -19.56 5.31
N ASP A 41 -2.22 -20.34 4.65
CA ASP A 41 -2.01 -21.76 4.97
C ASP A 41 -0.73 -22.00 5.82
N GLU A 42 0.08 -20.96 6.11
CA GLU A 42 1.38 -21.08 6.79
C GLU A 42 1.62 -19.99 7.87
N ASP A 43 2.53 -20.27 8.81
CA ASP A 43 3.02 -19.35 9.85
C ASP A 43 3.93 -18.28 9.22
N ASP A 44 3.40 -17.06 9.05
CA ASP A 44 3.98 -15.87 8.39
C ASP A 44 5.20 -15.26 9.12
N ASP A 45 5.77 -15.94 10.11
CA ASP A 45 6.78 -15.41 11.05
C ASP A 45 8.21 -15.36 10.45
N GLN A 46 8.43 -15.87 9.23
CA GLN A 46 9.74 -15.94 8.59
C GLN A 46 9.82 -15.04 7.36
N GLU A 47 10.90 -14.25 7.25
CA GLU A 47 11.19 -13.49 6.03
C GLU A 47 11.33 -14.46 4.84
N GLU A 48 10.40 -14.37 3.88
CA GLU A 48 10.44 -15.17 2.65
C GLU A 48 11.75 -14.89 1.89
N GLY A 49 12.71 -15.81 1.97
CA GLY A 49 13.99 -15.69 1.26
C GLY A 49 13.88 -15.80 -0.26
N LEU A 50 12.69 -16.14 -0.77
CA LEU A 50 12.43 -16.32 -2.20
C LEU A 50 11.49 -15.22 -2.71
N PRO A 51 11.64 -14.73 -3.95
CA PRO A 51 10.85 -13.63 -4.48
C PRO A 51 9.37 -13.99 -4.65
N ALA A 52 8.45 -13.19 -4.08
CA ALA A 52 7.01 -13.44 -4.15
C ALA A 52 6.45 -13.41 -5.59
N PHE A 53 7.04 -12.58 -6.46
CA PHE A 53 6.70 -12.46 -7.88
C PHE A 53 7.86 -12.90 -8.75
N VAL A 54 7.55 -13.64 -9.81
CA VAL A 54 8.53 -14.16 -10.76
C VAL A 54 8.02 -13.97 -12.19
N GLY A 55 8.95 -13.79 -13.13
CA GLY A 55 8.72 -13.89 -14.56
C GLY A 55 9.43 -15.11 -15.10
N ARG A 56 8.74 -15.93 -15.90
CA ARG A 56 9.29 -17.15 -16.52
C ARG A 56 8.81 -17.25 -17.97
N ALA A 57 9.55 -17.95 -18.82
CA ALA A 57 9.18 -18.18 -20.20
C ALA A 57 8.69 -19.61 -20.40
N PHE A 58 7.59 -19.79 -21.11
CA PHE A 58 7.02 -21.10 -21.40
C PHE A 58 6.82 -21.24 -22.91
N ARG A 59 7.15 -22.42 -23.44
CA ARG A 59 6.79 -22.77 -24.81
C ARG A 59 5.33 -23.21 -24.84
N ILE A 60 4.54 -22.59 -25.71
CA ILE A 60 3.13 -22.91 -25.89
C ILE A 60 3.00 -24.28 -26.57
N GLY A 61 2.25 -25.17 -25.93
CA GLY A 61 1.72 -26.40 -26.52
C GLY A 61 0.21 -26.47 -26.33
N PRO A 62 -0.32 -26.97 -25.18
CA PRO A 62 -1.76 -27.19 -25.01
C PRO A 62 -2.62 -25.91 -24.98
N ALA A 63 -2.00 -24.74 -24.81
CA ALA A 63 -2.67 -23.45 -24.86
C ALA A 63 -2.77 -22.86 -26.27
N ALA A 64 -2.24 -23.53 -27.30
CA ALA A 64 -2.37 -23.10 -28.69
C ALA A 64 -3.84 -23.00 -29.11
N GLY A 65 -4.17 -21.96 -29.88
CA GLY A 65 -5.54 -21.66 -30.32
C GLY A 65 -6.42 -20.97 -29.26
N GLN A 66 -5.87 -20.65 -28.08
CA GLN A 66 -6.52 -19.77 -27.11
C GLN A 66 -5.97 -18.35 -27.22
N THR A 67 -6.81 -17.37 -26.90
CA THR A 67 -6.33 -15.99 -26.76
C THR A 67 -5.63 -15.77 -25.43
N VAL A 68 -4.71 -14.81 -25.38
CA VAL A 68 -4.00 -14.41 -24.15
C VAL A 68 -4.97 -14.07 -23.02
N GLY A 69 -6.04 -13.31 -23.34
CA GLY A 69 -7.05 -12.92 -22.37
C GLY A 69 -7.88 -14.10 -21.85
N GLU A 70 -8.20 -15.08 -22.69
CA GLU A 70 -8.86 -16.32 -22.24
C GLU A 70 -7.96 -17.13 -21.31
N PHE A 71 -6.67 -17.22 -21.63
CA PHE A 71 -5.70 -17.91 -20.78
C PHE A 71 -5.59 -17.23 -19.41
N GLU A 72 -5.35 -15.91 -19.38
CA GLU A 72 -5.24 -15.12 -18.15
C GLU A 72 -6.51 -15.21 -17.29
N ARG A 73 -7.71 -15.12 -17.91
CA ARG A 73 -9.00 -15.30 -17.22
C ARG A 73 -9.14 -16.69 -16.61
N SER A 74 -8.72 -17.74 -17.33
CA SER A 74 -8.82 -19.12 -16.84
C SER A 74 -7.98 -19.37 -15.59
N ARG A 75 -6.97 -18.51 -15.34
CA ARG A 75 -6.15 -18.50 -14.12
C ARG A 75 -6.59 -17.44 -13.12
N ASN A 76 -7.83 -16.93 -13.22
CA ASN A 76 -8.36 -15.87 -12.37
C ASN A 76 -7.45 -14.62 -12.34
N TRP A 77 -6.75 -14.33 -13.44
CA TRP A 77 -5.79 -13.23 -13.55
C TRP A 77 -4.65 -13.30 -12.52
N ALA A 78 -4.34 -14.49 -12.01
CA ALA A 78 -3.22 -14.72 -11.11
C ALA A 78 -1.86 -14.60 -11.83
N VAL A 79 -1.89 -14.64 -13.16
CA VAL A 79 -0.74 -14.47 -14.05
C VAL A 79 -1.11 -13.54 -15.20
N ALA A 80 -0.11 -12.90 -15.79
CA ALA A 80 -0.22 -12.09 -17.01
C ALA A 80 0.87 -12.48 -18.00
N ILE A 81 0.56 -12.46 -19.30
CA ILE A 81 1.48 -12.72 -20.40
C ILE A 81 1.98 -11.37 -20.93
N GLU A 82 3.21 -10.99 -20.63
CA GLU A 82 3.71 -9.66 -20.99
C GLU A 82 4.01 -9.53 -22.49
N ARG A 83 4.68 -10.55 -23.03
CA ARG A 83 5.16 -10.61 -24.41
C ARG A 83 5.11 -12.06 -24.89
N VAL A 84 5.06 -12.23 -26.21
CA VAL A 84 5.19 -13.54 -26.85
C VAL A 84 6.28 -13.44 -27.91
N GLN A 85 7.19 -14.41 -27.94
CA GLN A 85 8.16 -14.53 -29.03
C GLN A 85 7.67 -15.57 -30.03
N ARG A 86 7.55 -15.17 -31.31
CA ARG A 86 7.16 -16.03 -32.42
C ARG A 86 8.22 -15.94 -33.53
N GLY A 87 8.76 -17.08 -33.95
CA GLY A 87 9.78 -17.11 -35.01
C GLY A 87 11.04 -16.27 -34.72
N GLY A 88 11.34 -16.02 -33.44
CA GLY A 88 12.46 -15.16 -33.00
C GLY A 88 12.12 -13.69 -32.79
N GLU A 89 10.96 -13.21 -33.25
CA GLU A 89 10.50 -11.83 -33.06
C GLU A 89 9.70 -11.69 -31.76
N LEU A 90 9.97 -10.64 -30.99
CA LEU A 90 9.26 -10.35 -29.73
C LEU A 90 8.04 -9.47 -30.00
N LEU A 91 6.85 -10.04 -29.86
CA LEU A 91 5.57 -9.41 -30.14
C LEU A 91 4.88 -8.93 -28.86
N GLU A 92 4.06 -7.88 -29.00
CA GLU A 92 3.09 -7.50 -27.97
C GLU A 92 1.98 -8.52 -27.87
N ALA A 93 1.59 -8.82 -26.64
CA ALA A 93 0.56 -9.81 -26.35
C ALA A 93 -0.66 -9.09 -25.75
N PRO A 94 -1.49 -8.38 -26.54
CA PRO A 94 -2.77 -7.88 -26.05
C PRO A 94 -3.75 -9.04 -25.76
N PRO A 95 -4.85 -8.81 -25.01
CA PRO A 95 -5.79 -9.87 -24.64
C PRO A 95 -6.38 -10.68 -25.80
N GLU A 96 -6.51 -10.07 -26.97
CA GLU A 96 -7.01 -10.67 -28.22
C GLU A 96 -5.95 -11.45 -29.00
N PHE A 97 -4.68 -11.38 -28.59
CA PHE A 97 -3.59 -12.08 -29.26
C PHE A 97 -3.79 -13.60 -29.19
N MET A 98 -3.74 -14.26 -30.34
CA MET A 98 -3.91 -15.71 -30.46
C MET A 98 -2.57 -16.41 -30.25
N LEU A 99 -2.52 -17.33 -29.27
CA LEU A 99 -1.34 -18.15 -29.01
C LEU A 99 -1.25 -19.27 -30.06
N GLU A 100 -0.06 -19.45 -30.63
CA GLU A 100 0.24 -20.53 -31.57
C GLU A 100 1.15 -21.56 -30.92
N GLU A 101 1.17 -22.77 -31.49
CA GLU A 101 2.10 -23.81 -31.08
C GLU A 101 3.55 -23.33 -31.31
N ASP A 102 4.46 -23.72 -30.42
CA ASP A 102 5.88 -23.31 -30.40
C ASP A 102 6.17 -21.82 -30.08
N ASP A 103 5.14 -20.99 -29.86
CA ASP A 103 5.33 -19.65 -29.30
C ASP A 103 6.04 -19.71 -27.94
N VAL A 104 6.88 -18.72 -27.62
CA VAL A 104 7.47 -18.57 -26.29
C VAL A 104 6.81 -17.41 -25.56
N ALA A 105 5.94 -17.71 -24.59
CA ALA A 105 5.22 -16.72 -23.81
C ALA A 105 5.96 -16.35 -22.52
N PHE A 106 6.10 -15.04 -22.27
CA PHE A 106 6.67 -14.52 -21.03
C PHE A 106 5.56 -14.29 -20.02
N VAL A 107 5.51 -15.14 -19.01
CA VAL A 107 4.47 -15.15 -17.99
C VAL A 107 5.00 -14.58 -16.69
N ARG A 108 4.22 -13.72 -16.05
CA ARG A 108 4.55 -13.08 -14.76
C ARG A 108 3.38 -13.17 -13.79
N GLY A 109 3.69 -13.34 -12.52
CA GLY A 109 2.69 -13.43 -11.47
C GLY A 109 3.28 -13.88 -10.14
N ARG A 110 2.43 -14.26 -9.19
CA ARG A 110 2.88 -14.89 -7.94
C ARG A 110 3.54 -16.23 -8.26
N ARG A 111 4.62 -16.58 -7.56
CA ARG A 111 5.39 -17.81 -7.82
C ARG A 111 4.54 -19.05 -8.02
N ASN A 112 3.66 -19.37 -7.07
CA ASN A 112 2.83 -20.57 -7.13
C ASN A 112 1.87 -20.56 -8.32
N ALA A 113 1.38 -19.37 -8.71
CA ALA A 113 0.51 -19.23 -9.88
C ALA A 113 1.27 -19.44 -11.19
N VAL A 114 2.52 -18.97 -11.28
CA VAL A 114 3.38 -19.16 -12.46
C VAL A 114 3.82 -20.63 -12.58
N ILE A 115 4.11 -21.31 -11.48
CA ILE A 115 4.40 -22.76 -11.50
C ILE A 115 3.18 -23.53 -12.01
N ALA A 116 1.99 -23.18 -11.54
CA ALA A 116 0.74 -23.80 -11.93
C ALA A 116 0.27 -23.45 -13.36
N VAL A 117 1.08 -22.77 -14.17
CA VAL A 117 0.80 -22.50 -15.60
C VAL A 117 1.36 -23.61 -16.50
N GLN A 118 2.39 -24.33 -16.05
CA GLN A 118 3.09 -25.35 -16.84
C GLN A 118 2.16 -26.48 -17.32
N ASP A 119 1.19 -26.86 -16.49
CA ASP A 119 0.16 -27.87 -16.77
C ASP A 119 -0.68 -27.62 -18.04
N ARG A 120 -0.87 -26.34 -18.43
CA ARG A 120 -1.70 -25.94 -19.58
C ARG A 120 -0.94 -25.22 -20.66
N MET A 121 0.15 -24.56 -20.32
CA MET A 121 0.92 -23.78 -21.29
C MET A 121 1.94 -24.64 -22.01
N GLY A 122 2.62 -25.54 -21.30
CA GLY A 122 3.70 -26.37 -21.83
C GLY A 122 4.98 -26.22 -21.02
N ASP A 123 6.09 -26.67 -21.58
CA ASP A 123 7.38 -26.70 -20.90
C ASP A 123 7.95 -25.30 -20.67
N GLU A 124 8.57 -25.11 -19.51
CA GLU A 124 9.37 -23.92 -19.25
C GLU A 124 10.65 -23.93 -20.10
N VAL A 125 10.96 -22.80 -20.71
CA VAL A 125 12.16 -22.61 -21.52
C VAL A 125 13.03 -21.47 -20.97
N PRO A 126 14.34 -21.50 -21.22
CA PRO A 126 15.20 -20.36 -20.92
C PRO A 126 14.69 -19.10 -21.60
N VAL A 127 14.71 -17.97 -20.89
CA VAL A 127 14.32 -16.65 -21.39
C VAL A 127 15.18 -16.30 -22.63
N PRO A 128 14.57 -16.13 -23.82
CA PRO A 128 15.27 -15.66 -25.01
C PRO A 128 16.06 -14.38 -24.78
N GLN A 129 17.29 -14.33 -25.30
CA GLN A 129 18.15 -13.14 -25.20
C GLN A 129 17.51 -11.93 -25.90
N GLY A 130 17.70 -10.73 -25.34
CA GLY A 130 17.09 -9.50 -25.84
C GLY A 130 15.67 -9.23 -25.30
N THR A 131 15.11 -10.16 -24.51
CA THR A 131 13.86 -9.90 -23.80
C THR A 131 14.13 -9.06 -22.56
N SER A 132 13.82 -7.76 -22.62
CA SER A 132 13.86 -6.88 -21.45
C SER A 132 12.58 -6.04 -21.41
N PHE A 133 11.99 -5.94 -20.22
CA PHE A 133 10.86 -5.06 -19.97
C PHE A 133 10.97 -4.50 -18.55
N SER A 134 10.63 -3.22 -18.40
CA SER A 134 10.77 -2.50 -17.14
C SER A 134 9.59 -2.82 -16.22
N LEU A 135 9.85 -3.61 -15.19
CA LEU A 135 8.92 -3.81 -14.09
C LEU A 135 9.33 -2.89 -12.95
N SER A 136 8.35 -2.21 -12.38
CA SER A 136 8.54 -1.33 -11.24
C SER A 136 7.63 -1.73 -10.09
N THR A 137 7.99 -1.25 -8.91
CA THR A 137 7.17 -1.36 -7.71
C THR A 137 6.85 0.06 -7.25
N ARG A 138 5.58 0.35 -7.00
CA ARG A 138 5.13 1.67 -6.56
C ARG A 138 4.18 1.54 -5.38
N ASP A 139 4.40 2.37 -4.37
CA ASP A 139 3.50 2.48 -3.23
C ASP A 139 2.37 3.46 -3.56
N VAL A 140 1.14 3.07 -3.25
CA VAL A 140 -0.06 3.88 -3.46
C VAL A 140 -0.81 4.00 -2.13
N ILE A 141 -1.07 5.23 -1.70
CA ILE A 141 -1.93 5.49 -0.54
C ILE A 141 -3.38 5.44 -0.98
N LEU A 142 -4.18 4.57 -0.36
CA LEU A 142 -5.60 4.46 -0.62
C LEU A 142 -6.36 5.67 -0.09
N MET A 143 -6.87 6.48 -1.02
CA MET A 143 -7.61 7.71 -0.73
C MET A 143 -9.02 7.71 -1.34
N ARG A 144 -9.31 6.80 -2.26
CA ARG A 144 -10.60 6.75 -2.96
C ARG A 144 -11.64 5.94 -2.18
N LYS A 145 -12.76 6.59 -1.88
CA LYS A 145 -13.86 5.97 -1.11
C LYS A 145 -14.45 4.72 -1.74
N GLN A 146 -14.37 4.62 -3.07
CA GLN A 146 -14.86 3.47 -3.85
C GLN A 146 -14.09 2.18 -3.56
N VAL A 147 -12.89 2.28 -2.98
CA VAL A 147 -12.00 1.13 -2.73
C VAL A 147 -12.10 0.68 -1.26
N PHE A 148 -12.62 1.54 -0.38
CA PHE A 148 -12.66 1.28 1.06
C PHE A 148 -13.71 0.22 1.42
N GLY A 149 -13.35 -0.67 2.36
CA GLY A 149 -14.24 -1.73 2.82
C GLY A 149 -14.33 -2.93 1.87
N HIS A 150 -13.70 -2.86 0.70
CA HIS A 150 -13.62 -3.98 -0.23
C HIS A 150 -12.43 -4.89 0.09
N ARG A 151 -12.60 -6.18 -0.22
CA ARG A 151 -11.51 -7.16 -0.10
C ARG A 151 -10.57 -7.05 -1.29
N ILE A 152 -9.30 -7.42 -1.11
CA ILE A 152 -8.31 -7.47 -2.19
C ILE A 152 -8.82 -8.28 -3.40
N ARG A 153 -9.51 -9.41 -3.16
CA ARG A 153 -10.12 -10.22 -4.23
C ARG A 153 -11.18 -9.49 -5.05
N ASP A 154 -11.89 -8.54 -4.43
CA ASP A 154 -13.02 -7.83 -5.05
C ASP A 154 -12.54 -6.61 -5.83
N LEU A 155 -11.42 -6.00 -5.44
CA LEU A 155 -10.79 -4.90 -6.18
C LEU A 155 -10.56 -5.26 -7.64
N ARG A 156 -10.12 -6.49 -7.91
CA ARG A 156 -9.87 -6.95 -9.28
C ARG A 156 -11.14 -7.01 -10.12
N LYS A 157 -12.29 -7.31 -9.51
CA LYS A 157 -13.59 -7.35 -10.22
C LYS A 157 -14.13 -5.94 -10.51
N MET A 158 -13.74 -4.96 -9.69
CA MET A 158 -14.15 -3.56 -9.84
C MET A 158 -13.23 -2.77 -10.77
N ALA A 159 -11.98 -3.21 -10.92
CA ALA A 159 -11.03 -2.62 -11.86
C ALA A 159 -11.52 -2.78 -13.30
N GLY A 160 -11.32 -1.74 -14.12
CA GLY A 160 -11.59 -1.82 -15.55
C GLY A 160 -10.76 -2.92 -16.25
N PRO A 161 -11.16 -3.37 -17.45
CA PRO A 161 -10.46 -4.42 -18.20
C PRO A 161 -8.95 -4.16 -18.34
N ASP A 162 -8.58 -2.88 -18.48
CA ASP A 162 -7.21 -2.42 -18.66
C ASP A 162 -6.35 -2.45 -17.37
N LEU A 163 -6.98 -2.38 -16.19
CA LEU A 163 -6.29 -2.45 -14.89
C LEU A 163 -6.24 -3.87 -14.32
N GLN A 164 -7.13 -4.75 -14.76
CA GLN A 164 -7.14 -6.16 -14.33
C GLN A 164 -5.85 -6.89 -14.74
N ARG A 165 -5.22 -6.39 -15.80
CA ARG A 165 -4.09 -7.02 -16.45
C ARG A 165 -2.76 -6.49 -15.92
N GLY A 166 -1.94 -7.41 -15.40
CA GLY A 166 -0.53 -7.12 -15.15
C GLY A 166 -0.27 -6.10 -14.04
N VAL A 167 -1.21 -5.88 -13.11
CA VAL A 167 -0.95 -5.15 -11.87
C VAL A 167 -1.24 -6.09 -10.71
N PHE A 168 -0.23 -6.29 -9.86
CA PHE A 168 -0.35 -7.16 -8.69
C PHE A 168 -0.12 -6.38 -7.41
N ILE A 169 -0.90 -6.69 -6.38
CA ILE A 169 -0.67 -6.18 -5.02
C ILE A 169 0.35 -7.10 -4.37
N SER A 170 1.52 -6.57 -4.03
CA SER A 170 2.58 -7.35 -3.38
C SER A 170 2.48 -7.27 -1.86
N ARG A 171 2.30 -6.06 -1.33
CA ARG A 171 2.27 -5.78 0.10
C ARG A 171 1.17 -4.79 0.42
N VAL A 172 0.59 -4.91 1.60
CA VAL A 172 -0.30 -3.90 2.18
C VAL A 172 0.31 -3.46 3.50
N ARG A 173 0.41 -2.16 3.73
CA ARG A 173 0.84 -1.60 5.01
C ARG A 173 -0.27 -0.74 5.60
N ARG A 174 -0.52 -0.90 6.89
CA ARG A 174 -1.46 -0.07 7.65
C ARG A 174 -0.72 0.48 8.84
N MET A 175 -0.68 1.80 8.94
CA MET A 175 -0.01 2.50 10.05
C MET A 175 1.43 2.02 10.28
N GLY A 176 2.16 1.83 9.17
CA GLY A 176 3.55 1.39 9.19
C GLY A 176 3.76 -0.12 9.31
N GLN A 177 2.76 -0.88 9.76
CA GLN A 177 2.84 -2.33 9.91
C GLN A 177 2.47 -3.05 8.61
N SER A 178 3.19 -4.13 8.28
CA SER A 178 2.86 -5.00 7.15
C SER A 178 1.64 -5.85 7.52
N ILE A 179 0.60 -5.80 6.69
CA ILE A 179 -0.57 -6.67 6.79
C ILE A 179 -0.45 -7.75 5.70
N PRO A 180 -0.83 -9.01 5.99
CA PRO A 180 -0.91 -10.05 4.97
C PRO A 180 -1.74 -9.60 3.76
N SER A 181 -1.14 -9.62 2.57
CA SER A 181 -1.76 -9.24 1.30
C SER A 181 -2.63 -10.38 0.73
N LEU A 182 -3.45 -10.99 1.58
CA LEU A 182 -4.28 -12.14 1.26
C LEU A 182 -5.59 -11.72 0.57
N SER A 183 -6.19 -12.64 -0.17
CA SER A 183 -7.44 -12.39 -0.92
C SER A 183 -8.61 -11.94 -0.03
N GLY A 184 -8.61 -12.33 1.24
CA GLY A 184 -9.62 -11.93 2.23
C GLY A 184 -9.42 -10.56 2.86
N THR A 185 -8.24 -9.96 2.74
CA THR A 185 -7.88 -8.72 3.44
C THR A 185 -8.76 -7.56 2.99
N VAL A 186 -9.40 -6.90 3.95
CA VAL A 186 -10.26 -5.72 3.73
C VAL A 186 -9.40 -4.46 3.77
N LEU A 187 -9.46 -3.69 2.69
CA LEU A 187 -8.71 -2.46 2.54
C LEU A 187 -9.44 -1.29 3.21
N GLN A 188 -8.67 -0.43 3.87
CA GLN A 188 -9.16 0.72 4.60
C GLN A 188 -8.52 2.00 4.08
N GLN A 189 -9.15 3.13 4.44
CA GLN A 189 -8.61 4.45 4.14
C GLN A 189 -7.23 4.61 4.78
N GLY A 190 -6.26 5.12 4.00
CA GLY A 190 -4.90 5.35 4.47
C GLY A 190 -4.00 4.11 4.45
N ASP A 191 -4.50 2.95 4.01
CA ASP A 191 -3.63 1.81 3.72
C ASP A 191 -2.67 2.18 2.58
N ILE A 192 -1.43 1.74 2.69
CA ILE A 192 -0.41 1.85 1.64
C ILE A 192 -0.36 0.49 0.94
N VAL A 193 -0.75 0.48 -0.32
CA VAL A 193 -0.72 -0.72 -1.15
C VAL A 193 0.48 -0.63 -2.09
N THR A 194 1.36 -1.61 -1.98
CA THR A 194 2.51 -1.75 -2.88
C THR A 194 2.06 -2.52 -4.11
N LEU A 195 2.13 -1.87 -5.27
CA LEU A 195 1.77 -2.43 -6.58
C LEU A 195 3.01 -2.83 -7.36
N TYR A 196 2.92 -3.94 -8.09
CA TYR A 196 3.97 -4.51 -8.91
C TYR A 196 3.49 -4.67 -10.37
N GLY A 197 4.24 -4.09 -11.31
CA GLY A 197 3.94 -4.22 -12.73
C GLY A 197 4.62 -3.17 -13.64
N PRO A 198 4.19 -3.08 -14.91
CA PRO A 198 4.68 -2.08 -15.85
C PRO A 198 4.33 -0.68 -15.38
N GLU A 199 5.24 0.27 -15.58
CA GLU A 199 5.10 1.65 -15.05
C GLU A 199 3.80 2.34 -15.50
N GLU A 200 3.39 2.15 -16.76
CA GLU A 200 2.15 2.70 -17.30
C GLU A 200 0.89 2.09 -16.65
N ALA A 201 0.92 0.79 -16.36
CA ALA A 201 -0.16 0.10 -15.67
C ALA A 201 -0.25 0.55 -14.20
N LEU A 202 0.90 0.77 -13.55
CA LEU A 202 0.95 1.30 -12.20
C LEU A 202 0.43 2.74 -12.11
N ALA A 203 0.73 3.59 -13.09
CA ALA A 203 0.21 4.96 -13.12
C ALA A 203 -1.32 4.99 -13.25
N ARG A 204 -1.89 4.12 -14.10
CA ARG A 204 -3.34 3.96 -14.23
C ARG A 204 -3.97 3.41 -12.94
N ALA A 205 -3.36 2.38 -12.35
CA ALA A 205 -3.81 1.80 -11.09
C ALA A 205 -3.77 2.79 -9.92
N ALA A 206 -2.71 3.59 -9.83
CA ALA A 206 -2.64 4.67 -8.86
C ALA A 206 -3.79 5.67 -9.07
N GLY A 207 -4.09 6.02 -10.33
CA GLY A 207 -5.23 6.85 -10.70
C GLY A 207 -6.55 6.35 -10.11
N GLU A 208 -6.82 5.04 -10.09
CA GLU A 208 -8.07 4.50 -9.52
C GLU A 208 -8.02 4.27 -8.00
N LEU A 209 -6.85 3.96 -7.44
CA LEU A 209 -6.72 3.58 -6.03
C LEU A 209 -6.49 4.78 -5.09
N GLY A 210 -5.76 5.80 -5.54
CA GLY A 210 -5.45 6.96 -4.74
C GLY A 210 -4.29 7.79 -5.30
N ASN A 211 -3.24 7.96 -4.50
CA ASN A 211 -2.08 8.77 -4.89
C ASN A 211 -0.80 7.94 -4.76
N LEU A 212 0.12 8.12 -5.71
CA LEU A 212 1.47 7.56 -5.61
C LEU A 212 2.19 8.17 -4.40
N LEU A 213 2.74 7.30 -3.55
CA LEU A 213 3.63 7.71 -2.48
C LEU A 213 5.04 7.88 -3.07
N PRO A 214 5.66 9.07 -2.97
CA PRO A 214 7.03 9.25 -3.40
C PRO A 214 7.95 8.30 -2.63
N PRO A 215 8.94 7.68 -3.29
CA PRO A 215 9.93 6.87 -2.59
C PRO A 215 10.79 7.77 -1.70
N GLY A 216 10.77 7.51 -0.39
CA GLY A 216 11.67 8.13 0.59
C GLY A 216 10.97 8.57 1.87
N ASP A 217 11.50 8.11 2.99
CA ASP A 217 11.07 8.53 4.34
C ASP A 217 11.71 9.88 4.69
N LYS A 218 11.30 10.95 4.00
CA LYS A 218 11.74 12.30 4.36
C LYS A 218 10.83 12.83 5.45
N THR A 219 11.37 12.93 6.66
CA THR A 219 10.69 13.62 7.76
C THR A 219 10.63 15.11 7.43
N ASP A 220 9.44 15.70 7.46
CA ASP A 220 9.30 17.15 7.35
C ASP A 220 9.70 17.80 8.68
N PHE A 221 10.95 18.26 8.76
CA PHE A 221 11.50 18.93 9.93
C PHE A 221 10.78 20.24 10.27
N ILE A 222 10.13 20.89 9.29
CA ILE A 222 9.38 22.14 9.51
C ILE A 222 8.09 21.81 10.27
N PHE A 223 7.34 20.80 9.82
CA PHE A 223 6.14 20.34 10.53
C PHE A 223 6.47 19.80 11.92
N LEU A 224 7.54 19.03 12.05
CA LEU A 224 8.02 18.54 13.34
C LEU A 224 8.36 19.70 14.29
N GLY A 225 9.14 20.68 13.82
CA GLY A 225 9.54 21.84 14.60
C GLY A 225 8.33 22.69 15.06
N LEU A 226 7.38 22.94 14.15
CA LEU A 226 6.17 23.69 14.47
C LEU A 226 5.31 22.98 15.51
N GLY A 227 5.16 21.66 15.39
CA GLY A 227 4.43 20.83 16.35
C GLY A 227 5.03 20.89 17.76
N VAL A 228 6.36 20.85 17.85
CA VAL A 228 7.09 20.99 19.12
C VAL A 228 6.92 22.38 19.72
N VAL A 229 7.10 23.45 18.93
CA VAL A 229 6.93 24.84 19.40
C VAL A 229 5.50 25.07 19.90
N LEU A 230 4.49 24.69 19.13
CA LEU A 230 3.09 24.80 19.55
C LEU A 230 2.78 23.95 20.78
N GLY A 231 3.36 22.75 20.86
CA GLY A 231 3.21 21.87 22.01
C GLY A 231 3.82 22.47 23.29
N LEU A 232 4.97 23.14 23.18
CA LEU A 232 5.58 23.86 24.29
C LEU A 232 4.75 25.08 24.72
N LEU A 233 4.18 25.81 23.76
CA LEU A 233 3.27 26.94 24.05
C LEU A 233 1.99 26.48 24.78
N ILE A 234 1.37 25.39 24.30
CA ILE A 234 0.21 24.78 24.96
C ILE A 234 0.59 24.21 26.33
N GLY A 235 1.78 23.64 26.47
CA GLY A 235 2.30 23.11 27.73
C GLY A 235 2.48 24.16 28.83
N HIS A 236 2.49 25.44 28.47
CA HIS A 236 2.49 26.55 29.42
C HIS A 236 1.10 26.81 30.07
N ALA A 237 0.06 26.12 29.60
CA ALA A 237 -1.24 26.13 30.26
C ALA A 237 -1.16 25.41 31.62
N TYR A 238 -1.61 26.10 32.66
CA TYR A 238 -1.74 25.56 34.01
C TYR A 238 -3.21 25.54 34.41
N LEU A 239 -3.64 24.47 35.08
CA LEU A 239 -4.97 24.32 35.64
C LEU A 239 -4.82 24.22 37.16
N THR A 240 -5.38 25.19 37.88
CA THR A 240 -5.44 25.17 39.34
C THR A 240 -6.67 24.39 39.78
N ILE A 241 -6.46 23.23 40.39
CA ILE A 241 -7.52 22.45 41.04
C ILE A 241 -7.25 22.46 42.54
N GLY A 242 -8.01 23.28 43.28
CA GLY A 242 -7.84 23.44 44.72
C GLY A 242 -6.49 24.08 45.09
N ALA A 243 -5.68 23.38 45.89
CA ALA A 243 -4.37 23.87 46.38
C ALA A 243 -3.17 23.35 45.56
N VAL A 244 -3.41 22.63 44.45
CA VAL A 244 -2.36 22.06 43.60
C VAL A 244 -2.39 22.72 42.23
N GLU A 245 -1.27 23.32 41.84
CA GLU A 245 -1.03 23.84 40.50
C GLU A 245 -0.61 22.68 39.59
N LEU A 246 -1.57 22.14 38.83
CA LEU A 246 -1.27 21.13 37.81
C LEU A 246 -0.87 21.85 36.53
N THR A 247 0.45 21.94 36.31
CA THR A 247 0.99 22.34 35.01
C THR A 247 1.02 21.12 34.10
N LEU A 248 0.57 21.26 32.84
CA LEU A 248 0.81 20.23 31.84
C LEU A 248 2.32 20.08 31.58
N GLY A 249 3.06 21.19 31.71
CA GLY A 249 4.49 21.26 31.44
C GLY A 249 4.83 20.91 29.99
N SER A 250 6.12 20.90 29.68
CA SER A 250 6.62 20.38 28.40
C SER A 250 6.25 18.91 28.18
N GLY A 251 6.07 18.14 29.27
CA GLY A 251 5.70 16.73 29.23
C GLY A 251 4.27 16.45 28.74
N GLY A 252 3.32 17.36 28.96
CA GLY A 252 1.93 17.19 28.54
C GLY A 252 1.57 17.89 27.23
N GLY A 253 2.09 19.11 27.02
CA GLY A 253 1.75 19.91 25.83
C GLY A 253 2.32 19.36 24.52
N THR A 254 3.57 18.87 24.53
CA THR A 254 4.22 18.34 23.32
C THR A 254 3.56 17.07 22.78
N PRO A 255 3.21 16.05 23.61
CA PRO A 255 2.48 14.88 23.13
C PRO A 255 1.08 15.18 22.60
N ILE A 256 0.31 16.09 23.24
CA ILE A 256 -1.03 16.46 22.78
C ILE A 256 -0.97 17.12 21.40
N SER A 257 -0.04 18.07 21.23
CA SER A 257 0.21 18.70 19.94
C SER A 257 0.64 17.66 18.90
N GLY A 258 1.58 16.79 19.25
CA GLY A 258 2.03 15.70 18.38
C GLY A 258 0.91 14.75 17.94
N LEU A 259 0.01 14.37 18.85
CA LEU A 259 -1.15 13.53 18.53
C LEU A 259 -2.13 14.26 17.60
N PHE A 260 -2.39 15.55 17.83
CA PHE A 260 -3.25 16.35 16.98
C PHE A 260 -2.69 16.48 15.55
N PHE A 261 -1.41 16.86 15.42
CA PHE A 261 -0.74 16.98 14.13
C PHE A 261 -0.62 15.62 13.42
N GLY A 262 -0.30 14.55 14.15
CA GLY A 262 -0.25 13.19 13.63
C GLY A 262 -1.61 12.71 13.11
N TRP A 263 -2.68 12.91 13.89
CA TRP A 263 -4.05 12.58 13.47
C TRP A 263 -4.48 13.35 12.22
N ARG A 264 -4.16 14.66 12.16
CA ARG A 264 -4.45 15.48 10.99
C ARG A 264 -3.69 15.01 9.76
N ASN A 265 -2.41 14.65 9.89
CA ASN A 265 -1.60 14.13 8.79
C ASN A 265 -2.11 12.77 8.30
N MET A 266 -2.48 11.89 9.23
CA MET A 266 -3.07 10.58 8.93
C MET A 266 -4.37 10.68 8.11
N ARG A 267 -5.17 11.74 8.32
CA ARG A 267 -6.38 12.00 7.50
C ARG A 267 -6.08 12.70 6.16
N HIS A 268 -4.97 13.43 6.07
CA HIS A 268 -4.61 14.25 4.92
C HIS A 268 -3.14 14.09 4.50
N PRO A 269 -2.71 12.88 4.09
CA PRO A 269 -1.30 12.61 3.76
C PRO A 269 -0.79 13.40 2.54
N VAL A 270 -1.70 13.97 1.74
CA VAL A 270 -1.38 14.70 0.51
C VAL A 270 -0.72 16.07 0.78
N MET A 271 -1.02 16.70 1.92
CA MET A 271 -0.52 18.04 2.24
C MET A 271 1.00 18.08 2.37
N GLU A 272 1.60 17.03 2.94
CA GLU A 272 3.05 16.93 3.11
C GLU A 272 3.75 16.54 1.79
N THR A 273 3.11 15.73 0.95
CA THR A 273 3.69 15.32 -0.34
C THR A 273 3.93 16.48 -1.30
N CYS A 274 3.12 17.56 -1.27
CA CYS A 274 3.38 18.72 -2.13
C CYS A 274 4.61 19.53 -1.67
N HIS A 275 4.90 19.59 -0.36
CA HIS A 275 6.12 20.26 0.12
C HIS A 275 7.40 19.51 -0.21
N GLN A 276 7.33 18.18 -0.33
CA GLN A 276 8.49 17.33 -0.60
C GLN A 276 8.78 17.11 -2.09
N GLN A 277 7.91 17.58 -2.99
CA GLN A 277 8.11 17.48 -4.43
C GLN A 277 9.28 18.37 -4.88
N PRO A 278 10.35 17.83 -5.48
CA PRO A 278 11.46 18.64 -5.99
C PRO A 278 10.96 19.57 -7.11
N ARG A 279 11.35 20.85 -7.08
CA ARG A 279 10.90 21.89 -8.05
C ARG A 279 11.11 21.53 -9.53
N ASN A 280 11.97 20.57 -9.85
CA ASN A 280 12.33 20.17 -11.22
C ASN A 280 11.64 18.90 -11.74
N SER A 281 10.69 18.29 -11.01
CA SER A 281 9.92 17.18 -11.58
C SER A 281 8.89 17.68 -12.61
N PRO A 282 8.74 17.06 -13.80
CA PRO A 282 7.70 17.44 -14.75
C PRO A 282 6.31 17.33 -14.10
N ARG A 283 5.56 18.44 -14.10
CA ARG A 283 4.17 18.47 -13.61
C ARG A 283 3.28 17.75 -14.61
N THR A 284 3.11 16.44 -14.43
CA THR A 284 2.11 15.67 -15.17
C THR A 284 0.72 15.97 -14.60
N SER A 285 -0.33 15.80 -15.41
CA SER A 285 -1.73 16.12 -15.07
C SER A 285 -2.30 15.29 -13.90
N GLY A 286 -1.57 14.27 -13.43
CA GLY A 286 -1.88 13.46 -12.25
C GLY A 286 -1.05 13.77 -11.01
N SER A 287 -0.25 14.85 -11.01
CA SER A 287 0.52 15.24 -9.83
C SER A 287 -0.39 15.75 -8.69
N PRO A 288 -0.13 15.38 -7.43
CA PRO A 288 -0.96 15.76 -6.27
C PRO A 288 -1.03 17.28 -6.01
N CYS A 289 -0.25 18.08 -6.74
CA CYS A 289 -0.19 19.54 -6.61
C CYS A 289 -0.61 20.29 -7.89
N SER A 290 -1.57 19.72 -8.64
CA SER A 290 -2.26 20.45 -9.70
C SER A 290 -3.23 21.48 -9.11
N SER A 291 -3.33 22.66 -9.72
CA SER A 291 -4.06 23.82 -9.18
C SER A 291 -5.53 23.54 -8.85
N ARG A 292 -6.19 22.62 -9.57
CA ARG A 292 -7.57 22.21 -9.27
C ARG A 292 -7.72 21.43 -7.97
N GLN A 293 -6.64 20.81 -7.46
CA GLN A 293 -6.65 20.09 -6.20
C GLN A 293 -6.32 20.96 -4.97
N LEU A 294 -5.81 22.18 -5.15
CA LEU A 294 -5.66 23.14 -4.05
C LEU A 294 -6.98 23.87 -3.76
N ASP A 295 -7.79 24.13 -4.79
CA ASP A 295 -9.08 24.81 -4.64
C ASP A 295 -10.10 24.04 -3.80
N TRP A 296 -10.15 22.70 -3.87
CA TRP A 296 -11.07 21.93 -3.00
C TRP A 296 -10.65 21.91 -1.53
N ALA A 297 -9.35 22.05 -1.25
CA ALA A 297 -8.81 22.06 0.11
C ALA A 297 -9.02 23.42 0.78
N LEU A 298 -8.90 24.51 0.02
CA LEU A 298 -9.21 25.87 0.50
C LEU A 298 -10.72 26.11 0.69
N ALA A 299 -11.57 25.50 -0.15
CA ALA A 299 -13.03 25.64 -0.06
C ALA A 299 -13.68 25.01 1.19
N ARG A 300 -12.93 24.33 2.05
CA ARG A 300 -13.45 23.64 3.25
C ARG A 300 -12.90 24.16 4.59
N MET A 301 -12.21 25.30 4.57
CA MET A 301 -11.96 26.07 5.79
C MET A 301 -13.28 26.73 6.22
N PRO A 302 -13.70 26.64 7.49
CA PRO A 302 -14.86 27.39 7.96
C PRO A 302 -14.56 28.89 7.81
N SER A 303 -15.32 29.57 6.95
CA SER A 303 -15.28 31.02 6.86
C SER A 303 -15.76 31.59 8.19
N THR A 304 -14.85 32.07 9.03
CA THR A 304 -15.22 33.03 10.08
C THR A 304 -15.53 34.34 9.38
N SER A 305 -16.81 34.53 9.10
CA SER A 305 -17.37 35.77 8.58
C SER A 305 -17.39 36.85 9.66
N SER A 306 -17.06 38.07 9.23
CA SER A 306 -17.58 39.36 9.70
C SER A 306 -16.85 40.03 10.87
N CYS A 307 -16.19 41.15 10.57
CA CYS A 307 -16.55 42.40 11.21
C CYS A 307 -16.39 43.55 10.22
N ASN A 308 -17.47 44.31 10.04
CA ASN A 308 -17.61 45.46 9.17
C ASN A 308 -17.54 46.73 10.05
N MET A 309 -17.35 47.88 9.39
CA MET A 309 -17.54 49.26 9.84
C MET A 309 -16.33 50.10 10.29
N ALA A 310 -16.26 51.24 9.61
CA ALA A 310 -15.62 52.53 9.88
C ALA A 310 -14.11 52.64 9.63
#